data_AF-S0FVM4-F1
#
_entry.id   AF-S0FVM4-F1
#
_cell.length_a   1.000
_cell.length_b   1.000
_cell.length_c   1.000
_cell.angle_alpha   90.00
_cell.angle_beta   90.00
_cell.angle_gamma   90.00
#
_symmetry.space_group_name_H-M   'P 1'
#
loop_
_entity.id
_entity.type
_entity.pdbx_description
1 polymer ?
#
loop_
_entity_poly.entity_id
_entity_poly.type
_entity_poly.pdbx_seq_one_letter_code
_entity_poly.pdbx_strand_id
1 'polypeptide(L)'
;MVIQRGLFFFWVLTGLFTPCVSADLPGDVKLVDETTLIDQSGRTINVSRPFSRIISLYGAHTENLFYLGLDSEIIGVSRSDSYPEKAQEKPAFSYHDDPERFLAARPDLVLIRPMIDRGYARLTKRLEQSGITVVSIQPSTIEEMYQYWKILGMLTGKKDTSHRMIQQFQLAVEKFNAYSKNATPPPESVFRGHP
;
A
#
# COMPACT_ATOMS: atom_id res chain seq x y z
N MET A 1 35.48 34.27 64.77
CA MET A 1 34.12 33.75 64.94
C MET A 1 33.57 33.38 63.56
N VAL A 2 33.57 32.07 63.30
CA VAL A 2 32.87 31.26 62.29
C VAL A 2 32.92 31.64 60.80
N ILE A 3 33.26 30.59 60.04
CA ILE A 3 33.63 30.44 58.63
C ILE A 3 32.45 29.82 57.85
N GLN A 4 32.42 30.06 56.53
CA GLN A 4 31.77 29.29 55.43
C GLN A 4 30.25 29.07 55.44
N ARG A 5 29.59 29.61 54.40
CA ARG A 5 28.48 29.02 53.62
C ARG A 5 28.53 29.66 52.22
N GLY A 6 28.38 29.02 51.08
CA GLY A 6 28.03 27.65 50.70
C GLY A 6 27.86 27.66 49.16
N LEU A 7 28.24 26.56 48.53
CA LEU A 7 28.40 26.34 47.09
C LEU A 7 27.22 26.74 46.20
N PHE A 8 27.55 27.32 45.05
CA PHE A 8 26.74 27.35 43.83
C PHE A 8 26.47 25.92 43.34
N PHE A 9 25.20 25.52 43.20
CA PHE A 9 24.80 24.33 42.46
C PHE A 9 23.99 24.75 41.23
N PHE A 10 24.66 24.81 40.09
CA PHE A 10 24.07 25.05 38.78
C PHE A 10 23.59 23.70 38.24
N TRP A 11 22.30 23.39 38.38
CA TRP A 11 21.70 22.19 37.81
C TRP A 11 21.45 22.43 36.32
N VAL A 12 22.35 21.94 35.45
CA VAL A 12 22.12 21.86 34.01
C VAL A 12 21.25 20.63 33.75
N LEU A 13 19.95 20.85 33.60
CA LEU A 13 18.99 19.84 33.15
C LEU A 13 19.22 19.59 31.65
N THR A 14 20.17 18.72 31.31
CA THR A 14 20.30 18.19 29.95
C THR A 14 19.15 17.22 29.70
N GLY A 15 18.06 17.74 29.14
CA GLY A 15 16.96 16.93 28.63
C GLY A 15 17.50 16.08 27.47
N LEU A 16 17.75 14.80 27.74
CA LEU A 16 17.86 13.78 26.70
C LEU A 16 16.50 13.69 26.01
N PHE A 17 16.37 14.41 24.90
CA PHE A 17 15.31 14.21 23.92
C PHE A 17 15.58 12.85 23.28
N THR A 18 15.09 11.77 23.89
CA THR A 18 14.98 10.49 23.20
C THR A 18 14.00 10.70 22.06
N PRO A 19 14.43 10.65 20.78
CA PRO A 19 13.46 10.61 19.70
C PRO A 19 12.63 9.36 19.93
N CYS A 20 11.32 9.54 20.06
CA CYS A 20 10.38 8.45 20.02
C CYS A 20 10.51 7.81 18.65
N VAL A 21 11.36 6.78 18.54
CA VAL A 21 11.36 5.87 17.41
C VAL A 21 9.99 5.22 17.45
N SER A 22 9.10 5.65 16.56
CA SER A 22 7.80 5.03 16.39
C SER A 22 8.05 3.57 16.10
N ALA A 23 7.59 2.69 16.99
CA ALA A 23 7.72 1.26 16.80
C ALA A 23 6.93 0.88 15.55
N ASP A 24 7.65 0.49 14.50
CA ASP A 24 7.09 -0.05 13.28
C ASP A 24 6.16 -1.20 13.62
N LEU A 25 4.87 -1.07 13.31
CA LEU A 25 3.92 -2.14 13.55
C LEU A 25 4.14 -3.25 12.52
N PRO A 26 4.08 -4.53 12.92
CA PRO A 26 4.10 -5.64 11.98
C PRO A 26 2.84 -5.58 11.11
N GLY A 27 3.01 -5.27 9.82
CA GLY A 27 1.93 -5.15 8.85
C GLY A 27 2.06 -3.96 7.89
N ASP A 28 2.97 -3.03 8.15
CA ASP A 28 3.16 -1.86 7.30
C ASP A 28 4.04 -2.18 6.09
N VAL A 29 3.58 -1.77 4.90
CA VAL A 29 4.40 -1.82 3.68
C VAL A 29 5.46 -0.73 3.77
N LYS A 30 6.71 -1.07 3.49
CA LYS A 30 7.83 -0.12 3.62
C LYS A 30 8.55 0.05 2.30
N LEU A 31 8.65 1.29 1.84
CA LEU A 31 9.64 1.67 0.84
C LEU A 31 10.99 1.76 1.54
N VAL A 32 11.93 0.90 1.14
CA VAL A 32 13.29 0.89 1.69
C VAL A 32 14.15 1.91 0.95
N ASP A 33 14.03 1.96 -0.37
CA ASP A 33 14.69 2.91 -1.25
C ASP A 33 13.83 3.15 -2.52
N GLU A 34 14.39 3.77 -3.56
CA GLU A 34 13.65 4.10 -4.80
C GLU A 34 13.31 2.92 -5.71
N THR A 35 13.84 1.74 -5.38
CA THR A 35 13.73 0.47 -6.15
C THR A 35 13.40 -0.73 -5.28
N THR A 36 13.48 -0.62 -3.95
CA THR A 36 13.27 -1.73 -3.04
C THR A 36 12.11 -1.43 -2.09
N LEU A 37 11.22 -2.41 -1.93
CA LEU A 37 10.17 -2.38 -0.91
C LEU A 37 10.11 -3.68 -0.12
N ILE A 38 9.50 -3.61 1.06
CA ILE A 38 9.09 -4.76 1.85
C ILE A 38 7.57 -4.77 1.90
N ASP A 39 6.94 -5.84 1.39
CA ASP A 39 5.47 -5.99 1.39
C ASP A 39 4.92 -6.38 2.78
N GLN A 40 3.59 -6.45 2.93
CA GLN A 40 2.96 -6.75 4.23
C GLN A 40 3.17 -8.20 4.69
N SER A 41 3.75 -9.04 3.83
CA SER A 41 4.12 -10.41 4.14
C SER A 41 5.61 -10.54 4.43
N GLY A 42 6.34 -9.43 4.48
CA GLY A 42 7.76 -9.37 4.78
C GLY A 42 8.67 -9.71 3.59
N ARG A 43 8.13 -9.76 2.37
CA ARG A 43 8.95 -10.02 1.17
C ARG A 43 9.68 -8.77 0.75
N THR A 44 10.99 -8.89 0.57
CA THR A 44 11.80 -7.86 -0.09
C THR A 44 11.66 -7.97 -1.60
N ILE A 45 11.09 -6.96 -2.23
CA ILE A 45 10.90 -6.87 -3.68
C ILE A 45 11.86 -5.82 -4.22
N ASN A 46 12.73 -6.23 -5.14
CA ASN A 46 13.61 -5.33 -5.88
C ASN A 46 13.06 -5.09 -7.29
N VAL A 47 12.80 -3.82 -7.61
CA VAL A 47 12.24 -3.34 -8.86
C VAL A 47 13.36 -2.78 -9.71
N SER A 48 14.04 -3.67 -10.44
CA SER A 48 15.09 -3.27 -11.39
C SER A 48 14.54 -2.60 -12.65
N ARG A 49 13.30 -2.95 -13.02
CA ARG A 49 12.54 -2.35 -14.13
C ARG A 49 11.04 -2.38 -13.82
N PRO A 50 10.25 -1.48 -14.42
CA PRO A 50 8.80 -1.55 -14.32
C PRO A 50 8.22 -2.90 -14.78
N PHE A 51 7.23 -3.39 -14.05
CA PHE A 51 6.43 -4.55 -14.41
C PHE A 51 5.47 -4.22 -15.57
N SER A 52 5.27 -5.19 -16.45
CA SER A 52 4.61 -5.00 -17.75
C SER A 52 3.52 -6.01 -18.06
N ARG A 53 3.38 -7.04 -17.22
CA ARG A 53 2.41 -8.14 -17.35
C ARG A 53 1.80 -8.42 -15.98
N ILE A 54 0.84 -7.60 -15.63
CA ILE A 54 0.26 -7.51 -14.29
C ILE A 54 -1.05 -8.30 -14.23
N ILE A 55 -1.16 -9.17 -13.23
CA ILE A 55 -2.44 -9.71 -12.79
C ILE A 55 -2.81 -9.07 -11.46
N SER A 56 -3.99 -8.46 -11.39
CA SER A 56 -4.54 -7.87 -10.16
C SER A 56 -5.66 -8.74 -9.62
N LEU A 57 -5.54 -9.21 -8.37
CA LEU A 57 -6.57 -10.06 -7.73
C LEU A 57 -7.46 -9.29 -6.75
N TYR A 58 -7.54 -7.96 -6.88
CA TYR A 58 -8.40 -7.13 -6.06
C TYR A 58 -8.82 -5.83 -6.78
N GLY A 59 -10.13 -5.52 -6.73
CA GLY A 59 -10.72 -4.37 -7.43
C GLY A 59 -10.03 -3.05 -7.16
N ALA A 60 -9.73 -2.71 -5.90
CA ALA A 60 -9.06 -1.45 -5.63
C ALA A 60 -7.66 -1.37 -6.27
N HIS A 61 -6.93 -2.49 -6.38
CA HIS A 61 -5.68 -2.50 -7.13
C HIS A 61 -5.93 -2.31 -8.62
N THR A 62 -6.91 -3.01 -9.18
CA THR A 62 -7.29 -2.93 -10.59
C THR A 62 -7.64 -1.49 -10.97
N GLU A 63 -8.51 -0.84 -10.20
CA GLU A 63 -8.93 0.54 -10.42
C GLU A 63 -7.76 1.52 -10.38
N ASN A 64 -6.87 1.40 -9.38
CA ASN A 64 -5.69 2.25 -9.28
C ASN A 64 -4.73 2.03 -10.46
N LEU A 65 -4.54 0.79 -10.91
CA LEU A 65 -3.69 0.48 -12.07
C LEU A 65 -4.26 1.10 -13.35
N PHE A 66 -5.58 1.01 -13.57
CA PHE A 66 -6.22 1.70 -14.70
C PHE A 66 -6.08 3.22 -14.60
N TYR A 67 -6.24 3.80 -13.41
CA TYR A 67 -6.02 5.24 -13.21
C TYR A 67 -4.58 5.66 -13.55
N LEU A 68 -3.60 4.79 -13.26
CA LEU A 68 -2.19 5.00 -13.63
C LEU A 68 -1.91 4.85 -15.14
N GLY A 69 -2.91 4.49 -15.95
CA GLY A 69 -2.80 4.33 -17.40
C GLY A 69 -2.07 3.05 -17.81
N LEU A 70 -2.36 1.95 -17.10
CA LEU A 70 -1.75 0.62 -17.31
C LEU A 70 -2.68 -0.34 -18.06
N ASP A 71 -3.59 0.19 -18.89
CA ASP A 71 -4.54 -0.60 -19.66
C ASP A 71 -3.86 -1.74 -20.42
N SER A 72 -2.67 -1.53 -21.00
CA SER A 72 -1.93 -2.55 -21.75
C SER A 72 -1.23 -3.59 -20.88
N GLU A 73 -0.71 -3.15 -19.74
CA GLU A 73 0.12 -3.93 -18.83
C GLU A 73 -0.73 -4.85 -17.95
N ILE A 74 -1.99 -4.49 -17.70
CA ILE A 74 -2.97 -5.36 -17.04
C ILE A 74 -3.38 -6.48 -18.01
N ILE A 75 -2.91 -7.69 -17.74
CA ILE A 75 -3.23 -8.91 -18.51
C ILE A 75 -4.28 -9.78 -17.85
N GLY A 76 -4.66 -9.48 -16.61
CA GLY A 76 -5.69 -10.20 -15.88
C GLY A 76 -6.19 -9.47 -14.65
N VAL A 77 -7.46 -9.68 -14.32
CA VAL A 77 -8.17 -9.02 -13.23
C VAL A 77 -8.92 -10.04 -12.36
N SER A 78 -9.43 -9.63 -11.20
CA SER A 78 -10.31 -10.48 -10.39
C SER A 78 -11.66 -10.67 -11.09
N ARG A 79 -12.31 -11.82 -10.87
CA ARG A 79 -13.68 -12.10 -11.37
C ARG A 79 -14.72 -11.06 -10.93
N SER A 80 -14.46 -10.34 -9.84
CA SER A 80 -15.35 -9.31 -9.28
C SER A 80 -15.11 -7.91 -9.85
N ASP A 81 -14.08 -7.73 -10.66
CA ASP A 81 -13.68 -6.40 -11.12
C ASP A 81 -14.61 -5.93 -12.24
N SER A 82 -15.38 -4.88 -11.95
CA SER A 82 -16.39 -4.32 -12.85
C SER A 82 -16.11 -2.87 -13.24
N TYR A 83 -15.15 -2.22 -12.58
CA TYR A 83 -14.75 -0.83 -12.83
C TYR A 83 -13.23 -0.72 -13.01
N PRO A 84 -12.75 0.13 -13.95
CA PRO A 84 -13.53 0.73 -15.04
C PRO A 84 -14.11 -0.34 -15.97
N GLU A 85 -15.03 0.03 -16.87
CA GLU A 85 -15.70 -0.92 -17.78
C GLU A 85 -14.71 -1.82 -18.54
N LYS A 86 -13.57 -1.25 -18.97
CA LYS A 86 -12.46 -1.96 -19.61
C LYS A 86 -11.89 -3.13 -18.78
N ALA A 87 -12.04 -3.15 -17.46
CA ALA A 87 -11.63 -4.28 -16.63
C ALA A 87 -12.39 -5.55 -17.02
N GLN A 88 -13.65 -5.43 -17.46
CA GLN A 88 -14.49 -6.56 -17.85
C GLN A 88 -14.03 -7.22 -19.17
N GLU A 89 -13.23 -6.51 -19.96
CA GLU A 89 -12.61 -7.03 -21.19
C GLU A 89 -11.37 -7.89 -20.89
N LYS A 90 -10.84 -7.84 -19.66
CA LYS A 90 -9.63 -8.56 -19.27
C LYS A 90 -9.95 -10.01 -18.87
N PRO A 91 -9.04 -10.96 -19.14
CA PRO A 91 -9.18 -12.31 -18.64
C PRO A 91 -9.33 -12.33 -17.11
N ALA A 92 -10.33 -13.05 -16.62
CA ALA A 92 -10.60 -13.14 -15.19
C ALA A 92 -9.77 -14.26 -14.53
N PHE A 93 -9.21 -13.95 -13.37
CA PHE A 93 -8.46 -14.85 -12.51
C PHE A 93 -9.08 -14.89 -11.11
N SER A 94 -8.95 -16.04 -10.45
CA SER A 94 -9.27 -16.21 -9.05
C SER A 94 -8.05 -16.74 -8.30
N TYR A 95 -7.87 -16.29 -7.07
CA TYR A 95 -6.89 -16.90 -6.16
C TYR A 95 -7.25 -18.36 -5.77
N HIS A 96 -8.43 -18.85 -6.17
CA HIS A 96 -8.79 -20.28 -6.12
C HIS A 96 -8.38 -21.07 -7.36
N ASP A 97 -7.98 -20.41 -8.45
CA ASP A 97 -7.54 -21.11 -9.65
C ASP A 97 -6.19 -21.81 -9.39
N ASP A 98 -5.92 -22.86 -10.15
CA ASP A 98 -4.63 -23.54 -10.08
C ASP A 98 -3.46 -22.60 -10.48
N PRO A 99 -2.30 -22.68 -9.81
CA PRO A 99 -1.14 -21.87 -10.14
C PRO A 99 -0.73 -21.97 -11.62
N GLU A 100 -0.91 -23.14 -12.23
CA GLU A 100 -0.61 -23.43 -13.63
C GLU A 100 -1.34 -22.47 -14.59
N ARG A 101 -2.56 -22.02 -14.23
CA ARG A 101 -3.31 -21.01 -15.01
C ARG A 101 -2.57 -19.68 -15.05
N PHE A 102 -2.02 -19.25 -13.92
CA PHE A 102 -1.21 -18.04 -13.83
C PHE A 102 0.12 -18.20 -14.57
N LEU A 103 0.79 -19.35 -14.42
CA LEU A 103 2.05 -19.64 -15.12
C LEU A 103 1.87 -19.58 -16.65
N ALA A 104 0.76 -20.12 -17.17
CA ALA A 104 0.43 -20.08 -18.59
C ALA A 104 0.25 -18.64 -19.11
N ALA A 105 -0.28 -17.74 -18.27
CA ALA A 105 -0.44 -16.33 -18.61
C ALA A 105 0.89 -15.54 -18.57
N ARG A 106 1.95 -16.11 -17.98
CA ARG A 106 3.29 -15.50 -17.86
C ARG A 106 3.25 -14.05 -17.32
N PRO A 107 2.61 -13.77 -16.18
CA PRO A 107 2.72 -12.47 -15.54
C PRO A 107 4.15 -12.23 -15.05
N ASP A 108 4.56 -10.98 -14.97
CA ASP A 108 5.77 -10.58 -14.24
C ASP A 108 5.43 -10.01 -12.85
N LEU A 109 4.18 -9.63 -12.61
CA LEU A 109 3.66 -9.16 -11.32
C LEU A 109 2.26 -9.72 -11.03
N VAL A 110 2.05 -10.19 -9.80
CA VAL A 110 0.72 -10.47 -9.25
C VAL A 110 0.48 -9.64 -7.99
N LEU A 111 -0.52 -8.75 -8.03
CA LEU A 111 -0.93 -7.93 -6.89
C LEU A 111 -2.05 -8.61 -6.11
N ILE A 112 -1.85 -8.77 -4.80
CA ILE A 112 -2.79 -9.44 -3.91
C ILE A 112 -2.96 -8.68 -2.59
N ARG A 113 -4.02 -9.02 -1.86
CA ARG A 113 -4.24 -8.60 -0.47
C ARG A 113 -3.56 -9.56 0.51
N PRO A 114 -3.19 -9.11 1.73
CA PRO A 114 -2.66 -9.98 2.78
C PRO A 114 -3.58 -11.14 3.17
N MET A 115 -4.89 -11.00 3.00
CA MET A 115 -5.83 -12.10 3.22
C MET A 115 -5.62 -13.25 2.23
N ILE A 116 -5.42 -12.93 0.95
CA ILE A 116 -5.18 -13.92 -0.10
C ILE A 116 -3.86 -14.63 0.17
N ASP A 117 -2.81 -13.89 0.50
CA ASP A 117 -1.51 -14.48 0.74
C ASP A 117 -1.50 -15.44 1.93
N ARG A 118 -2.17 -15.07 3.03
CA ARG A 118 -2.31 -15.93 4.21
C ARG A 118 -3.18 -17.16 3.94
N GLY A 119 -4.29 -16.98 3.21
CA GLY A 119 -5.26 -18.06 2.94
C GLY A 119 -4.84 -19.02 1.82
N TYR A 120 -4.02 -18.56 0.88
CA TYR A 120 -3.69 -19.27 -0.37
C TYR A 120 -2.17 -19.34 -0.59
N ALA A 121 -1.42 -19.62 0.48
CA ALA A 121 0.04 -19.70 0.44
C ALA A 121 0.61 -20.70 -0.58
N ARG A 122 -0.17 -21.74 -0.97
CA ARG A 122 0.23 -22.66 -2.04
C ARG A 122 0.35 -21.94 -3.39
N LEU A 123 -0.59 -21.05 -3.69
CA LEU A 123 -0.58 -20.25 -4.92
C LEU A 123 0.63 -19.31 -4.91
N THR A 124 0.76 -18.48 -3.87
CA THR A 124 1.82 -17.46 -3.80
C THR A 124 3.21 -18.08 -3.86
N LYS A 125 3.48 -19.12 -3.07
CA LYS A 125 4.75 -19.86 -3.11
C LYS A 125 5.06 -20.43 -4.50
N ARG A 126 4.07 -20.99 -5.19
CA ARG A 126 4.29 -21.59 -6.53
C ARG A 126 4.62 -20.53 -7.58
N LEU A 127 3.98 -19.37 -7.51
CA LEU A 127 4.30 -18.22 -8.38
C LEU A 127 5.72 -17.71 -8.12
N GLU A 128 6.07 -17.49 -6.85
CA GLU A 128 7.40 -17.02 -6.45
C GLU A 128 8.51 -17.99 -6.88
N GLN A 129 8.32 -19.30 -6.66
CA GLN A 129 9.24 -20.35 -7.13
C GLN A 129 9.41 -20.38 -8.65
N SER A 130 8.45 -19.85 -9.40
CA SER A 130 8.50 -19.78 -10.86
C SER A 130 9.07 -18.45 -11.36
N GLY A 131 9.60 -17.61 -10.46
CA GLY A 131 10.20 -16.32 -10.78
C GLY A 131 9.20 -15.18 -11.02
N ILE A 132 7.92 -15.40 -10.66
CA ILE A 132 6.89 -14.35 -10.76
C ILE A 132 6.91 -13.53 -9.47
N THR A 133 6.98 -12.21 -9.58
CA THR A 133 6.90 -11.34 -8.41
C THR A 133 5.47 -11.29 -7.88
N VAL A 134 5.30 -11.58 -6.59
CA VAL A 134 4.03 -11.44 -5.88
C VAL A 134 4.18 -10.32 -4.86
N VAL A 135 3.23 -9.39 -4.83
CA VAL A 135 3.24 -8.26 -3.90
C VAL A 135 1.94 -8.23 -3.11
N SER A 136 2.07 -8.38 -1.79
CA SER A 136 0.95 -8.39 -0.82
C SER A 136 0.80 -7.03 -0.14
N ILE A 137 -0.20 -6.24 -0.56
CA ILE A 137 -0.38 -4.85 -0.10
C ILE A 137 -1.87 -4.49 0.04
N GLN A 138 -2.20 -3.73 1.08
CA GLN A 138 -3.54 -3.21 1.37
C GLN A 138 -3.41 -2.05 2.38
N PRO A 139 -3.61 -0.79 1.96
CA PRO A 139 -3.60 0.34 2.87
C PRO A 139 -4.87 0.36 3.73
N SER A 140 -4.71 0.72 5.01
CA SER A 140 -5.79 0.83 6.00
C SER A 140 -5.96 2.26 6.54
N THR A 141 -4.96 3.11 6.36
CA THR A 141 -4.96 4.53 6.77
C THR A 141 -4.73 5.46 5.57
N ILE A 142 -4.96 6.76 5.76
CA ILE A 142 -4.68 7.78 4.72
C ILE A 142 -3.18 7.84 4.44
N GLU A 143 -2.36 7.74 5.48
CA GLU A 143 -0.91 7.75 5.40
C GLU A 143 -0.39 6.53 4.62
N GLU A 144 -0.93 5.35 4.91
CA GLU A 144 -0.65 4.13 4.15
C GLU A 144 -1.13 4.23 2.70
N MET A 145 -2.24 4.92 2.42
CA MET A 145 -2.72 5.14 1.05
C MET A 145 -1.68 5.90 0.20
N TYR A 146 -1.01 6.91 0.80
CA TYR A 146 0.07 7.62 0.11
C TYR A 146 1.24 6.70 -0.22
N GLN A 147 1.63 5.83 0.72
CA GLN A 147 2.70 4.86 0.48
C GLN A 147 2.29 3.84 -0.58
N TYR A 148 1.07 3.33 -0.50
CA TYR A 148 0.49 2.42 -1.47
C TYR A 148 0.57 2.97 -2.90
N TRP A 149 0.17 4.23 -3.13
CA TRP A 149 0.27 4.85 -4.45
C TRP A 149 1.72 5.05 -4.90
N LYS A 150 2.63 5.44 -4.01
CA LYS A 150 4.07 5.52 -4.34
C LYS A 150 4.62 4.15 -4.77
N ILE A 151 4.22 3.08 -4.09
CA ILE A 151 4.62 1.71 -4.41
C ILE A 151 4.07 1.30 -5.77
N LEU A 152 2.78 1.54 -6.05
CA LEU A 152 2.25 1.27 -7.38
C LEU A 152 3.00 2.04 -8.47
N GLY A 153 3.28 3.33 -8.23
CA GLY A 153 4.07 4.15 -9.15
C GLY A 153 5.48 3.62 -9.37
N MET A 154 6.14 3.09 -8.34
CA MET A 154 7.45 2.45 -8.43
C MET A 154 7.39 1.13 -9.22
N LEU A 155 6.48 0.22 -8.85
CA LEU A 155 6.29 -1.09 -9.49
C LEU A 155 6.03 -0.95 -10.99
N THR A 156 5.32 0.10 -11.39
CA THR A 156 4.79 0.26 -12.75
C THR A 156 5.49 1.34 -13.57
N GLY A 157 6.49 2.02 -12.99
CA GLY A 157 7.18 3.15 -13.62
C GLY A 157 6.31 4.41 -13.76
N LYS A 158 5.13 4.46 -13.15
CA LYS A 158 4.17 5.58 -13.22
C LYS A 158 4.34 6.57 -12.06
N LYS A 159 5.58 6.81 -11.61
CA LYS A 159 5.90 7.66 -10.46
C LYS A 159 5.24 9.05 -10.56
N ASP A 160 5.32 9.73 -11.70
CA ASP A 160 4.74 11.08 -11.83
C ASP A 160 3.21 11.09 -11.69
N THR A 161 2.53 10.09 -12.27
CA THR A 161 1.07 9.96 -12.16
C THR A 161 0.67 9.63 -10.72
N SER A 162 1.40 8.74 -10.03
CA SER A 162 1.11 8.46 -8.61
C SER A 162 1.35 9.67 -7.72
N HIS A 163 2.38 10.49 -7.98
CA HIS A 163 2.60 11.73 -7.22
C HIS A 163 1.44 12.72 -7.41
N ARG A 164 0.92 12.86 -8.63
CA ARG A 164 -0.26 13.69 -8.89
C ARG A 164 -1.51 13.16 -8.18
N MET A 165 -1.72 11.84 -8.14
CA MET A 165 -2.82 11.24 -7.36
C MET A 165 -2.74 11.62 -5.88
N ILE A 166 -1.54 11.49 -5.30
CA ILE A 166 -1.29 11.83 -3.89
C ILE A 166 -1.60 13.30 -3.63
N GLN A 167 -1.07 14.21 -4.46
CA GLN A 167 -1.31 15.65 -4.32
C GLN A 167 -2.80 16.01 -4.43
N GLN A 168 -3.51 15.41 -5.40
CA GLN A 168 -4.94 15.63 -5.57
C GLN A 168 -5.74 15.13 -4.35
N PHE A 169 -5.38 13.98 -3.80
CA PHE A 169 -6.03 13.45 -2.61
C PHE A 169 -5.74 14.29 -1.37
N GLN A 170 -4.49 14.73 -1.17
CA GLN A 170 -4.12 15.63 -0.08
C GLN A 170 -4.94 16.91 -0.11
N LEU A 171 -5.06 17.56 -1.28
CA LEU A 171 -5.89 18.74 -1.46
C LEU A 171 -7.38 18.46 -1.18
N ALA A 172 -7.88 17.28 -1.54
CA ALA A 172 -9.26 16.89 -1.26
C ALA A 172 -9.50 16.69 0.24
N VAL A 173 -8.58 16.03 0.94
CA VAL A 173 -8.62 15.82 2.40
C VAL A 173 -8.54 17.16 3.14
N GLU A 174 -7.65 18.05 2.74
CA GLU A 174 -7.54 19.40 3.32
C GLU A 174 -8.83 20.21 3.15
N LYS A 175 -9.40 20.21 1.94
CA LYS A 175 -10.69 20.85 1.67
C LYS A 175 -11.79 20.25 2.54
N PHE A 176 -11.89 18.93 2.61
CA PHE A 176 -12.88 18.25 3.44
C PHE A 176 -12.74 18.62 4.92
N ASN A 177 -11.51 18.63 5.45
CA ASN A 177 -11.24 19.01 6.83
C ASN A 177 -11.56 20.48 7.13
N ALA A 178 -11.39 21.38 6.15
CA ALA A 178 -11.79 22.77 6.28
C ALA A 178 -13.32 22.93 6.33
N TYR A 179 -14.05 22.15 5.53
CA TYR A 179 -15.52 22.12 5.56
C TYR A 179 -16.07 21.50 6.85
N SER A 180 -15.50 20.39 7.31
CA SER A 180 -16.03 19.63 8.45
C SER A 180 -15.88 20.37 9.79
N LYS A 181 -14.85 21.21 9.95
CA LYS A 181 -14.68 22.06 11.15
C LYS A 181 -15.84 23.04 11.39
N ASN A 182 -16.57 23.40 10.33
CA ASN A 182 -17.71 24.32 10.39
C ASN A 182 -19.06 23.58 10.32
N ALA A 183 -19.05 22.25 10.23
CA ALA A 183 -20.25 21.44 10.13
C ALA A 183 -20.72 20.97 11.52
N THR A 184 -22.03 20.96 11.74
CA THR A 184 -22.62 20.30 12.90
C THR A 184 -22.44 18.78 12.73
N PRO A 185 -21.95 18.04 13.75
CA PRO A 185 -21.74 16.60 13.60
C PRO A 185 -23.05 15.91 13.22
N PRO A 186 -23.05 15.01 12.21
CA PRO A 186 -24.24 14.27 11.84
C PRO A 186 -24.69 13.36 13.00
N PRO A 187 -25.98 13.01 13.08
CA PRO A 187 -26.44 12.00 14.04
C PRO A 187 -25.65 10.70 13.85
N GLU A 188 -25.40 10.00 14.95
CA GLU A 188 -24.58 8.79 15.00
C GLU A 188 -25.07 7.76 13.97
N SER A 189 -24.30 7.57 12.89
CA SER A 189 -24.68 6.67 11.81
C SER A 189 -24.27 5.25 12.16
N VAL A 190 -25.23 4.40 12.51
CA VAL A 190 -25.01 2.95 12.62
C VAL A 190 -25.03 2.35 11.22
N PHE A 191 -23.86 2.04 10.66
CA PHE A 191 -23.76 1.19 9.47
C PHE A 191 -24.23 -0.22 9.83
N ARG A 192 -25.50 -0.52 9.60
CA ARG A 192 -26.01 -1.90 9.62
C ARG A 192 -25.50 -2.58 8.36
N GLY A 193 -24.41 -3.34 8.48
CA GLY A 193 -24.03 -4.28 7.44
C GLY A 193 -25.17 -5.25 7.22
N HIS A 194 -25.76 -5.24 6.02
CA HIS A 194 -26.66 -6.32 5.60
C HIS A 194 -25.82 -7.58 5.39
N PRO A 195 -26.30 -8.75 5.86
CA PRO A 195 -25.56 -10.01 5.84
C PRO A 195 -25.22 -10.49 4.42
#